data_AF-A0A847E2C5-F1
#
_entry.id   AF-A0A847E2C5-F1
#
_cell.length_a   1.000
_cell.length_b   1.000
_cell.length_c   1.000
_cell.angle_alpha   90.00
_cell.angle_beta   90.00
_cell.angle_gamma   90.00
#
_symmetry.space_group_name_H-M   'P 1'
#
loop_
_entity.id
_entity.type
_entity.pdbx_description
1 polymer ?
#
loop_
_entity_poly.entity_id
_entity_poly.type
_entity_poly.pdbx_seq_one_letter_code
_entity_poly.pdbx_strand_id
1 'polypeptide(L)'
;MKKKILIITFLFLSIFLFSPIKLEAATAYIKATPSKSTVLVGNKINVTVRISSSVPIGSWYYNLSYNSSYLRLNSGDVTVVDSATNSNIYSKTYTYTFTALKSGNVSVSTKNASVLSFSESYMTPSISPASFKIMTLAQLEATYSSNNYLSELKVQEGTLSPAFNKDTTKYTIELEPETEKINVSAKTIDSKADIKGTGEISVTEGLNVINVVVTAENGKTKTYRIEATVKELKPIEITIDKKVYTIVRKDNLYTPPIDFDKTTIKMEEEDVLAYQNEKIGVIVGLKSEDNEIDLYLYDSIKNDYKKYIAISFKNSNLYLSDNHSQIPVGYKETELELGDNLIKAWTYNKNKNFFLIYGINTENGEEGFYQYDKKNNTVQRFFDDQIKDLIKNDNFDKLVIYVLGAVVGVLIIKDIVILITKIFKKKDVVEDVDLTRSNKKKNK
;
A
#
# COMPACT_ATOMS: atom_id res chain seq x y z
N MET A 1 -122.36 40.60 -21.39
CA MET A 1 -121.81 40.77 -20.03
C MET A 1 -120.96 39.56 -19.66
N LYS A 2 -119.73 39.80 -19.16
CA LYS A 2 -118.95 39.04 -18.14
C LYS A 2 -118.87 37.49 -18.29
N LYS A 3 -117.70 36.92 -18.61
CA LYS A 3 -116.57 36.46 -17.73
C LYS A 3 -116.59 34.91 -17.63
N LYS A 4 -115.62 34.23 -18.26
CA LYS A 4 -114.38 33.62 -17.70
C LYS A 4 -114.57 32.16 -17.22
N ILE A 5 -113.48 31.37 -17.37
CA ILE A 5 -113.15 30.02 -16.83
C ILE A 5 -113.46 28.88 -17.83
N LEU A 6 -112.63 27.88 -18.15
CA LEU A 6 -111.24 27.44 -17.84
C LEU A 6 -111.05 26.05 -18.56
N ILE A 7 -109.80 25.58 -18.72
CA ILE A 7 -109.34 24.16 -18.93
C ILE A 7 -109.27 23.66 -20.40
N ILE A 8 -108.07 23.64 -21.05
CA ILE A 8 -107.01 22.59 -21.11
C ILE A 8 -107.46 21.41 -22.01
N THR A 9 -106.84 21.07 -23.15
CA THR A 9 -105.52 20.40 -23.38
C THR A 9 -105.42 20.28 -24.93
N PHE A 10 -104.32 20.48 -25.66
CA PHE A 10 -103.12 19.63 -25.69
C PHE A 10 -102.03 20.43 -26.45
N LEU A 11 -101.06 20.96 -25.71
CA LEU A 11 -99.84 21.56 -26.24
C LEU A 11 -98.73 20.55 -26.00
N PHE A 12 -98.42 19.72 -26.98
CA PHE A 12 -97.18 18.94 -27.03
C PHE A 12 -96.82 18.71 -28.49
N LEU A 13 -95.52 18.80 -28.79
CA LEU A 13 -94.86 18.39 -30.03
C LEU A 13 -94.60 19.48 -31.10
N SER A 14 -93.61 20.35 -30.84
CA SER A 14 -92.57 20.69 -31.84
C SER A 14 -91.42 21.50 -31.22
N ILE A 15 -90.78 20.95 -30.19
CA ILE A 15 -89.41 21.34 -29.82
C ILE A 15 -88.58 20.06 -29.95
N PHE A 16 -88.14 19.75 -31.17
CA PHE A 16 -87.13 18.73 -31.43
C PHE A 16 -86.23 19.22 -32.59
N LEU A 17 -84.96 19.44 -32.22
CA LEU A 17 -83.76 19.31 -33.05
C LEU A 17 -83.45 20.36 -34.12
N PHE A 18 -83.15 21.59 -33.70
CA PHE A 18 -81.96 22.24 -34.27
C PHE A 18 -80.75 21.78 -33.45
N SER A 19 -80.23 20.59 -33.78
CA SER A 19 -78.83 20.32 -33.44
C SER A 19 -78.00 21.29 -34.26
N PRO A 20 -77.12 22.12 -33.67
CA PRO A 20 -76.19 22.88 -34.47
C PRO A 20 -75.37 21.85 -35.26
N ILE A 21 -75.54 21.82 -36.58
CA ILE A 21 -74.60 21.14 -37.46
C ILE A 21 -73.27 21.83 -37.18
N LYS A 22 -72.39 21.18 -36.41
CA LYS A 22 -70.99 21.57 -36.36
C LYS A 22 -70.45 21.29 -37.75
N LEU A 23 -70.52 22.31 -38.60
CA LEU A 23 -69.79 22.34 -39.85
C LEU A 23 -68.32 22.54 -39.48
N GLU A 24 -67.63 21.46 -39.08
CA GLU A 24 -66.19 21.53 -38.85
C GLU A 24 -65.53 21.69 -40.22
N ALA A 25 -65.12 22.92 -40.54
CA ALA A 25 -64.29 23.15 -41.71
C ALA A 25 -63.00 22.34 -41.55
N ALA A 26 -62.65 21.54 -42.56
CA ALA A 26 -61.39 20.82 -42.58
C ALA A 26 -60.23 21.83 -42.43
N THR A 27 -59.40 21.63 -41.41
CA THR A 27 -58.25 22.49 -41.14
C THR A 27 -56.97 21.79 -41.59
N ALA A 28 -56.11 22.55 -42.26
CA ALA A 28 -54.73 22.12 -42.53
C ALA A 28 -53.80 22.75 -41.50
N TYR A 29 -52.69 22.09 -41.22
CA TYR A 29 -51.63 22.58 -40.35
C TYR A 29 -50.31 22.51 -41.11
N ILE A 30 -49.55 23.60 -41.09
CA ILE A 30 -48.19 23.64 -41.63
C ILE A 30 -47.25 23.98 -40.49
N LYS A 31 -46.48 22.99 -40.05
CA LYS A 31 -45.55 23.11 -38.93
C LYS A 31 -44.11 22.99 -39.41
N ALA A 32 -43.33 24.05 -39.23
CA ALA A 32 -41.90 24.01 -39.39
C ALA A 32 -41.24 23.61 -38.06
N THR A 33 -40.33 22.63 -38.10
CA THR A 33 -39.60 22.12 -36.92
C THR A 33 -38.10 22.15 -37.20
N PRO A 34 -37.29 22.86 -36.39
CA PRO A 34 -35.84 22.82 -36.55
C PRO A 34 -35.27 21.52 -35.96
N SER A 35 -34.17 21.02 -36.51
CA SER A 35 -33.50 19.81 -36.01
C SER A 35 -32.85 20.02 -34.64
N LYS A 36 -32.57 21.27 -34.26
CA LYS A 36 -31.99 21.68 -32.98
C LYS A 36 -32.56 23.05 -32.58
N SER A 37 -32.67 23.31 -31.28
CA SER A 37 -33.06 24.64 -30.76
C SER A 37 -31.94 25.68 -30.84
N THR A 38 -30.69 25.23 -31.03
CA THR A 38 -29.48 26.07 -31.13
C THR A 38 -28.54 25.56 -32.22
N VAL A 39 -27.89 26.47 -32.94
CA VAL A 39 -26.81 26.19 -33.90
C VAL A 39 -25.69 27.24 -33.81
N LEU A 40 -24.45 26.86 -34.07
CA LEU A 40 -23.33 27.80 -34.13
C LEU A 40 -23.27 28.51 -35.48
N VAL A 41 -22.82 29.77 -35.50
CA VAL A 41 -22.48 30.48 -36.74
C VAL A 41 -21.50 29.64 -37.56
N GLY A 42 -21.75 29.52 -38.87
CA GLY A 42 -21.01 28.68 -39.82
C GLY A 42 -21.56 27.26 -39.95
N ASN A 43 -22.27 26.74 -38.95
CA ASN A 43 -22.80 25.37 -38.98
C ASN A 43 -24.11 25.27 -39.77
N LYS A 44 -24.43 24.04 -40.20
CA LYS A 44 -25.69 23.72 -40.87
C LYS A 44 -26.79 23.32 -39.89
N ILE A 45 -28.03 23.63 -40.23
CA ILE A 45 -29.24 23.19 -39.52
C ILE A 45 -30.31 22.76 -40.52
N ASN A 46 -31.07 21.71 -40.17
CA ASN A 46 -32.23 21.29 -40.96
C ASN A 46 -33.51 21.85 -40.35
N VAL A 47 -34.44 22.30 -41.20
CA VAL A 47 -35.80 22.65 -40.83
C VAL A 47 -36.76 21.82 -41.66
N THR A 48 -37.62 21.06 -40.99
CA THR A 48 -38.63 20.24 -41.66
C THR A 48 -39.99 20.93 -41.59
N VAL A 49 -40.55 21.24 -42.75
CA VAL A 49 -41.92 21.75 -42.90
C VAL A 49 -42.84 20.55 -43.12
N ARG A 50 -43.78 20.34 -42.21
CA ARG A 50 -44.81 19.30 -42.29
C ARG A 50 -46.16 19.93 -42.55
N ILE A 51 -46.80 19.51 -43.64
CA ILE A 51 -48.21 19.78 -43.92
C ILE A 51 -49.01 18.60 -43.38
N SER A 52 -50.12 18.83 -42.69
CA SER A 52 -51.00 17.77 -42.19
C SER A 52 -52.45 18.25 -42.10
N SER A 53 -53.40 17.33 -42.27
CA SER A 53 -54.83 17.60 -42.05
C SER A 53 -55.54 16.36 -41.49
N SER A 54 -56.73 16.55 -40.93
CA SER A 54 -57.64 15.47 -40.53
C SER A 54 -58.36 14.81 -41.71
N VAL A 55 -58.32 15.42 -42.89
CA VAL A 55 -58.82 14.87 -44.16
C VAL A 55 -57.67 14.69 -45.15
N PRO A 56 -57.81 13.84 -46.18
CA PRO A 56 -56.80 13.72 -47.22
C PRO A 56 -56.52 15.06 -47.91
N ILE A 57 -55.24 15.40 -48.09
CA ILE A 57 -54.79 16.59 -48.82
C ILE A 57 -54.68 16.27 -50.31
N GLY A 58 -55.11 17.20 -51.17
CA GLY A 58 -55.13 17.05 -52.62
C GLY A 58 -54.00 17.81 -53.30
N SER A 59 -53.84 19.09 -52.99
CA SER A 59 -52.72 19.90 -53.45
C SER A 59 -52.35 20.97 -52.45
N TRP A 60 -51.12 21.44 -52.52
CA TRP A 60 -50.63 22.47 -51.62
C TRP A 60 -49.61 23.36 -52.29
N TYR A 61 -49.60 24.59 -51.79
CA TYR A 61 -48.71 25.64 -52.22
C TYR A 61 -48.21 26.41 -51.01
N TYR A 62 -46.93 26.75 -50.98
CA TYR A 62 -46.42 27.76 -50.05
C TYR A 62 -45.08 28.34 -50.53
N ASN A 63 -44.77 29.54 -50.03
CA ASN A 63 -43.43 30.11 -50.13
C ASN A 63 -42.72 30.00 -48.78
N LEU A 64 -41.49 29.50 -48.79
CA LEU A 64 -40.62 29.49 -47.63
C LEU A 64 -40.24 30.93 -47.27
N SER A 65 -40.36 31.28 -45.99
CA SER A 65 -40.04 32.61 -45.47
C SER A 65 -38.98 32.47 -44.39
N TYR A 66 -37.82 33.08 -44.61
CA TYR A 66 -36.71 33.14 -43.66
C TYR A 66 -35.93 34.45 -43.84
N ASN A 67 -35.14 34.83 -42.83
CA ASN A 67 -34.28 36.01 -42.94
C ASN A 67 -32.91 35.63 -43.52
N SER A 68 -32.67 36.05 -44.76
CA SER A 68 -31.42 35.76 -45.49
C SER A 68 -30.17 36.41 -44.88
N SER A 69 -30.33 37.41 -44.00
CA SER A 69 -29.19 37.98 -43.24
C SER A 69 -28.68 37.04 -42.14
N TYR A 70 -29.50 36.07 -41.72
CA TYR A 70 -29.17 35.10 -40.67
C TYR A 70 -28.95 33.69 -41.20
N LEU A 71 -29.57 33.34 -42.32
CA LEU A 71 -29.54 32.01 -42.90
C LEU A 71 -29.27 32.07 -44.40
N ARG A 72 -28.43 31.17 -44.90
CA ARG A 72 -28.31 30.86 -46.33
C ARG A 72 -28.94 29.51 -46.60
N LEU A 73 -29.94 29.45 -47.47
CA LEU A 73 -30.52 28.18 -47.92
C LEU A 73 -29.49 27.42 -48.77
N ASN A 74 -29.23 26.17 -48.42
CA ASN A 74 -28.35 25.27 -49.16
C ASN A 74 -29.11 24.24 -49.99
N SER A 75 -30.29 23.81 -49.52
CA SER A 75 -31.09 22.75 -50.15
C SER A 75 -32.56 22.91 -49.78
N GLY A 76 -33.44 22.63 -50.74
CA GLY A 76 -34.91 22.74 -50.64
C GLY A 76 -35.47 23.88 -51.49
N ASP A 77 -36.74 23.75 -51.89
CA ASP A 77 -37.37 24.70 -52.82
C ASP A 77 -38.01 25.88 -52.09
N VAL A 78 -37.66 27.11 -52.48
CA VAL A 78 -38.22 28.33 -51.86
C VAL A 78 -39.73 28.45 -52.13
N THR A 79 -40.20 27.88 -53.23
CA THR A 79 -41.61 27.79 -53.58
C THR A 79 -41.95 26.32 -53.80
N VAL A 80 -42.89 25.81 -53.02
CA VAL A 80 -43.40 24.45 -53.18
C VAL A 80 -44.76 24.52 -53.82
N VAL A 81 -44.92 23.81 -54.93
CA VAL A 81 -46.19 23.52 -55.60
C VAL A 81 -46.22 22.02 -55.83
N ASP A 82 -47.11 21.30 -55.15
CA ASP A 82 -47.14 19.85 -55.22
C ASP A 82 -48.56 19.33 -54.94
N SER A 83 -48.80 18.06 -55.26
CA SER A 83 -50.11 17.41 -55.17
C SER A 83 -50.00 15.97 -54.69
N ALA A 84 -51.06 15.49 -54.06
CA ALA A 84 -51.16 14.11 -53.64
C ALA A 84 -51.39 13.20 -54.86
N THR A 85 -50.72 12.05 -54.84
CA THR A 85 -50.85 11.02 -55.88
C THR A 85 -52.07 10.11 -55.67
N ASN A 86 -52.70 10.15 -54.49
CA ASN A 86 -53.88 9.36 -54.12
C ASN A 86 -54.59 9.96 -52.89
N SER A 87 -55.77 9.41 -52.56
CA SER A 87 -56.65 9.87 -51.49
C SER A 87 -56.22 9.46 -50.05
N ASN A 88 -55.05 8.86 -49.86
CA ASN A 88 -54.58 8.40 -48.55
C ASN A 88 -53.45 9.27 -47.97
N ILE A 89 -53.19 10.42 -48.58
CA ILE A 89 -52.17 11.36 -48.11
C ILE A 89 -52.81 12.32 -47.12
N TYR A 90 -52.47 12.17 -45.83
CA TYR A 90 -52.89 13.09 -44.77
C TYR A 90 -51.77 14.04 -44.36
N SER A 91 -50.53 13.80 -44.83
CA SER A 91 -49.38 14.60 -44.47
C SER A 91 -48.26 14.49 -45.51
N LYS A 92 -47.50 15.58 -45.67
CA LYS A 92 -46.31 15.65 -46.52
C LYS A 92 -45.24 16.46 -45.80
N THR A 93 -43.97 16.08 -45.95
CA THR A 93 -42.83 16.80 -45.37
C THR A 93 -41.85 17.27 -46.43
N TYR A 94 -41.25 18.43 -46.17
CA TYR A 94 -40.15 19.02 -46.93
C TYR A 94 -39.04 19.39 -45.96
N THR A 95 -37.80 19.04 -46.27
CA THR A 95 -36.64 19.35 -45.42
C THR A 95 -35.75 20.36 -46.11
N TYR A 96 -35.44 21.42 -45.38
CA TYR A 96 -34.61 22.53 -45.79
C TYR A 96 -33.30 22.51 -45.00
N THR A 97 -32.18 22.63 -45.68
CA THR A 97 -30.87 22.76 -45.02
C THR A 97 -30.38 24.19 -45.16
N PHE A 98 -30.06 24.82 -44.04
CA PHE A 98 -29.52 26.18 -43.99
C PHE A 98 -28.12 26.21 -43.39
N THR A 99 -27.28 27.15 -43.85
CA THR A 99 -26.07 27.57 -43.15
C THR A 99 -26.41 28.77 -42.25
N ALA A 100 -26.03 28.71 -40.98
CA ALA A 100 -26.15 29.82 -40.04
C ALA A 100 -25.09 30.90 -40.32
N LEU A 101 -25.50 32.14 -40.58
CA LEU A 101 -24.60 33.23 -40.99
C LEU A 101 -24.29 34.21 -39.85
N LYS A 102 -25.27 34.49 -38.99
CA LYS A 102 -25.19 35.55 -37.98
C LYS A 102 -25.90 35.12 -36.69
N SER A 103 -25.34 35.47 -35.54
CA SER A 103 -25.95 35.19 -34.24
C SER A 103 -27.25 35.96 -34.04
N GLY A 104 -28.27 35.31 -33.48
CA GLY A 104 -29.56 35.91 -33.14
C GLY A 104 -30.67 34.87 -33.04
N ASN A 105 -31.88 35.34 -32.69
CA ASN A 105 -33.07 34.50 -32.74
C ASN A 105 -33.62 34.50 -34.17
N VAL A 106 -33.86 33.32 -34.72
CA VAL A 106 -34.26 33.16 -36.12
C VAL A 106 -35.55 32.36 -36.20
N SER A 107 -36.40 32.75 -37.14
CA SER A 107 -37.62 32.05 -37.47
C SER A 107 -37.64 31.64 -38.94
N VAL A 108 -38.07 30.40 -39.21
CA VAL A 108 -38.37 29.89 -40.55
C VAL A 108 -39.84 29.53 -40.58
N SER A 109 -40.59 30.17 -41.47
CA SER A 109 -42.03 30.03 -41.61
C SER A 109 -42.41 29.79 -43.07
N THR A 110 -43.72 29.64 -43.32
CA THR A 110 -44.28 29.65 -44.66
C THR A 110 -45.18 30.87 -44.84
N LYS A 111 -45.28 31.38 -46.07
CA LYS A 111 -46.14 32.50 -46.48
C LYS A 111 -46.92 32.13 -47.73
N ASN A 112 -48.04 32.82 -47.95
CA ASN A 112 -48.94 32.59 -49.07
C ASN A 112 -49.32 31.11 -49.17
N ALA A 113 -49.58 30.46 -48.03
CA ALA A 113 -49.82 29.03 -47.99
C ALA A 113 -51.29 28.73 -48.34
N SER A 114 -51.50 27.74 -49.21
CA SER A 114 -52.81 27.22 -49.58
C SER A 114 -52.76 25.70 -49.57
N VAL A 115 -53.81 25.06 -49.07
CA VAL A 115 -53.97 23.60 -49.08
C VAL A 115 -55.40 23.29 -49.52
N LEU A 116 -55.52 22.45 -50.54
CA LEU A 116 -56.79 21.88 -50.98
C LEU A 116 -56.90 20.47 -50.42
N SER A 117 -58.09 20.07 -49.98
CA SER A 117 -58.37 18.66 -49.70
C SER A 117 -58.35 17.86 -51.01
N PHE A 118 -58.29 16.54 -50.91
CA PHE A 118 -58.40 15.65 -52.08
C PHE A 118 -59.78 15.77 -52.76
N SER A 119 -60.79 16.24 -52.03
CA SER A 119 -62.13 16.58 -52.53
C SER A 119 -62.24 18.02 -53.04
N GLU A 120 -61.12 18.65 -53.40
CA GLU A 120 -61.03 20.01 -53.98
C GLU A 120 -61.63 21.12 -53.09
N SER A 121 -61.67 20.92 -51.77
CA SER A 121 -62.16 21.92 -50.82
C SER A 121 -60.99 22.75 -50.26
N TYR A 122 -61.11 24.07 -50.30
CA TYR A 122 -60.10 24.96 -49.71
C TYR A 122 -60.03 24.79 -48.19
N MET A 123 -58.81 24.61 -47.68
CA MET A 123 -58.51 24.61 -46.26
C MET A 123 -57.68 25.83 -45.92
N THR A 124 -58.02 26.51 -44.81
CA THR A 124 -57.20 27.59 -44.27
C THR A 124 -56.11 26.98 -43.39
N PRO A 125 -54.82 27.00 -43.79
CA PRO A 125 -53.78 26.37 -43.01
C PRO A 125 -53.40 27.20 -41.77
N SER A 126 -53.33 26.55 -40.61
CA SER A 126 -52.69 27.11 -39.43
C SER A 126 -51.18 26.95 -39.53
N ILE A 127 -50.45 28.06 -39.45
CA ILE A 127 -48.99 28.09 -39.65
C ILE A 127 -48.27 28.16 -38.31
N SER A 128 -47.39 27.19 -38.06
CA SER A 128 -46.49 27.15 -36.90
C SER A 128 -45.04 27.24 -37.36
N PRO A 129 -44.35 28.38 -37.12
CA PRO A 129 -42.99 28.58 -37.58
C PRO A 129 -41.96 27.84 -36.72
N ALA A 130 -40.83 27.45 -37.32
CA ALA A 130 -39.67 26.97 -36.60
C ALA A 130 -38.96 28.18 -35.98
N SER A 131 -38.61 28.11 -34.69
CA SER A 131 -37.79 29.11 -34.02
C SER A 131 -36.57 28.46 -33.38
N PHE A 132 -35.39 29.03 -33.61
CA PHE A 132 -34.14 28.55 -33.02
C PHE A 132 -33.14 29.70 -32.86
N LYS A 133 -32.11 29.49 -32.02
CA LYS A 133 -31.07 30.48 -31.75
C LYS A 133 -29.80 30.14 -32.53
N ILE A 134 -29.23 31.15 -33.19
CA ILE A 134 -27.87 31.07 -33.72
C ILE A 134 -26.93 31.74 -32.71
N MET A 135 -25.86 31.06 -32.30
CA MET A 135 -24.87 31.58 -31.37
C MET A 135 -23.46 31.59 -31.97
N THR A 136 -22.61 32.53 -31.57
CA THR A 136 -21.16 32.38 -31.75
C THR A 136 -20.62 31.36 -30.75
N LEU A 137 -19.38 30.87 -30.96
CA LEU A 137 -18.71 30.01 -29.98
C LEU A 137 -18.58 30.72 -28.62
N ALA A 138 -18.13 31.98 -28.60
CA ALA A 138 -18.02 32.77 -27.38
C ALA A 138 -19.38 32.97 -26.66
N GLN A 139 -20.48 33.12 -27.40
CA GLN A 139 -21.82 33.19 -26.80
C GLN A 139 -22.27 31.87 -26.21
N LEU A 140 -21.89 30.74 -26.81
CA LEU A 140 -22.16 29.42 -26.25
C LEU A 140 -21.33 29.20 -24.98
N GLU A 141 -20.04 29.50 -25.01
CA GLU A 141 -19.15 29.37 -23.85
C GLU A 141 -19.57 30.29 -22.69
N ALA A 142 -20.14 31.46 -22.98
CA ALA A 142 -20.72 32.34 -21.97
C ALA A 142 -21.96 31.75 -21.27
N THR A 143 -22.56 30.68 -21.81
CA THR A 143 -23.64 29.93 -21.14
C THR A 143 -23.13 28.81 -20.23
N TYR A 144 -21.83 28.49 -20.29
CA TYR A 144 -21.25 27.44 -19.47
C TYR A 144 -21.23 27.83 -18.00
N SER A 145 -21.48 26.82 -17.16
CA SER A 145 -21.45 27.02 -15.73
C SER A 145 -20.07 27.48 -15.25
N SER A 146 -20.08 28.39 -14.28
CA SER A 146 -18.87 28.86 -13.58
C SER A 146 -18.66 28.18 -12.23
N ASN A 147 -19.53 27.23 -11.88
CA ASN A 147 -19.52 26.57 -10.58
C ASN A 147 -18.41 25.52 -10.52
N ASN A 148 -17.34 25.85 -9.78
CA ASN A 148 -16.20 24.98 -9.51
C ASN A 148 -16.12 24.58 -8.03
N TYR A 149 -17.27 24.50 -7.35
CA TYR A 149 -17.33 24.08 -5.95
C TYR A 149 -17.47 22.56 -5.82
N LEU A 150 -16.85 22.01 -4.77
CA LEU A 150 -17.14 20.66 -4.29
C LEU A 150 -18.41 20.65 -3.41
N SER A 151 -19.20 19.59 -3.51
CA SER A 151 -20.26 19.22 -2.58
C SER A 151 -19.75 18.33 -1.44
N GLU A 152 -18.63 17.63 -1.64
CA GLU A 152 -18.00 16.73 -0.67
C GLU A 152 -16.49 16.67 -0.90
N LEU A 153 -15.71 16.60 0.18
CA LEU A 153 -14.28 16.26 0.21
C LEU A 153 -14.01 15.42 1.46
N LYS A 154 -13.41 14.24 1.29
CA LYS A 154 -13.13 13.29 2.36
C LYS A 154 -11.76 12.63 2.15
N VAL A 155 -11.10 12.32 3.25
CA VAL A 155 -9.90 11.47 3.29
C VAL A 155 -10.24 10.29 4.20
N GLN A 156 -9.94 9.06 3.79
CA GLN A 156 -10.37 7.87 4.52
C GLN A 156 -9.60 7.68 5.85
N GLU A 157 -8.32 8.05 5.88
CA GLU A 157 -7.36 7.78 6.95
C GLU A 157 -7.38 8.85 8.05
N GLY A 158 -8.22 9.87 7.93
CA GLY A 158 -8.37 10.87 8.99
C GLY A 158 -9.42 11.93 8.69
N THR A 159 -9.51 12.91 9.58
CA THR A 159 -10.56 13.94 9.52
C THR A 159 -9.96 15.27 9.09
N LEU A 160 -10.57 15.91 8.10
CA LEU A 160 -10.19 17.26 7.68
C LEU A 160 -10.49 18.28 8.79
N SER A 161 -9.51 19.15 9.03
CA SER A 161 -9.64 20.31 9.91
C SER A 161 -9.37 21.60 9.11
N PRO A 162 -10.32 22.55 9.05
CA PRO A 162 -11.68 22.46 9.58
C PRO A 162 -12.53 21.40 8.84
N ALA A 163 -13.70 21.06 9.38
CA ALA A 163 -14.66 20.22 8.66
C ALA A 163 -14.98 20.83 7.27
N PHE A 164 -15.22 19.96 6.28
CA PHE A 164 -15.38 20.38 4.90
C PHE A 164 -16.45 21.46 4.73
N ASN A 165 -16.07 22.54 4.05
CA ASN A 165 -16.97 23.59 3.60
C ASN A 165 -16.57 24.01 2.18
N LYS A 166 -17.54 24.14 1.28
CA LYS A 166 -17.29 24.46 -0.14
C LYS A 166 -16.45 25.73 -0.35
N ASP A 167 -16.52 26.69 0.57
CA ASP A 167 -15.82 27.98 0.48
C ASP A 167 -14.41 27.94 1.12
N THR A 168 -14.12 26.92 1.95
CA THR A 168 -12.80 26.69 2.53
C THR A 168 -11.91 25.92 1.56
N THR A 169 -10.73 26.46 1.28
CA THR A 169 -9.77 25.91 0.30
C THR A 169 -8.49 25.34 0.92
N LYS A 170 -8.34 25.42 2.24
CA LYS A 170 -7.19 24.90 2.98
C LYS A 170 -7.68 24.02 4.11
N TYR A 171 -7.12 22.82 4.18
CA TYR A 171 -7.39 21.84 5.21
C TYR A 171 -6.09 21.26 5.72
N THR A 172 -6.08 20.90 6.99
CA THR A 172 -5.04 20.08 7.60
C THR A 172 -5.64 18.73 7.98
N ILE A 173 -4.82 17.70 7.95
CA ILE A 173 -5.15 16.38 8.46
C ILE A 173 -3.91 15.81 9.14
N GLU A 174 -4.08 15.27 10.34
CA GLU A 174 -3.05 14.50 11.01
C GLU A 174 -3.28 13.03 10.71
N LEU A 175 -2.23 12.34 10.28
CA LEU A 175 -2.23 10.92 9.95
C LEU A 175 -1.38 10.17 10.96
N GLU A 176 -1.77 8.94 11.24
CA GLU A 176 -1.02 8.07 12.14
C GLU A 176 0.36 7.72 11.56
N PRO A 177 1.35 7.42 12.42
CA PRO A 177 2.68 7.03 11.95
C PRO A 177 2.63 5.84 11.00
N GLU A 178 3.67 5.71 10.16
CA GLU A 178 3.79 4.63 9.16
C GLU A 178 2.69 4.60 8.09
N THR A 179 1.78 5.59 8.04
CA THR A 179 0.85 5.74 6.92
C THR A 179 1.64 6.02 5.65
N GLU A 180 1.59 5.09 4.69
CA GLU A 180 2.26 5.23 3.38
C GLU A 180 1.33 5.72 2.27
N LYS A 181 0.02 5.58 2.46
CA LYS A 181 -1.00 5.88 1.46
C LYS A 181 -2.27 6.42 2.11
N ILE A 182 -2.93 7.34 1.41
CA ILE A 182 -4.26 7.82 1.76
C ILE A 182 -5.22 7.75 0.57
N ASN A 183 -6.52 7.66 0.84
CA ASN A 183 -7.57 7.69 -0.18
C ASN A 183 -8.39 8.98 -0.08
N VAL A 184 -8.26 9.83 -1.09
CA VAL A 184 -8.97 11.11 -1.19
C VAL A 184 -10.17 10.99 -2.13
N SER A 185 -11.36 11.30 -1.63
CA SER A 185 -12.60 11.30 -2.42
C SER A 185 -13.27 12.68 -2.41
N ALA A 186 -13.85 13.06 -3.55
CA ALA A 186 -14.52 14.35 -3.70
C ALA A 186 -15.70 14.26 -4.68
N LYS A 187 -16.67 15.18 -4.56
CA LYS A 187 -17.80 15.32 -5.49
C LYS A 187 -18.01 16.77 -5.84
N THR A 188 -18.32 17.07 -7.11
CA THR A 188 -18.66 18.43 -7.54
C THR A 188 -20.09 18.81 -7.15
N ILE A 189 -20.37 20.11 -7.04
CA ILE A 189 -21.76 20.61 -7.02
C ILE A 189 -22.35 20.56 -8.43
N ASP A 190 -21.55 20.93 -9.44
CA ASP A 190 -21.96 20.92 -10.84
C ASP A 190 -21.52 19.61 -11.51
N SER A 191 -22.47 18.86 -12.07
CA SER A 191 -22.19 17.58 -12.73
C SER A 191 -21.37 17.70 -14.02
N LYS A 192 -21.22 18.91 -14.57
CA LYS A 192 -20.37 19.18 -15.73
C LYS A 192 -18.96 19.64 -15.37
N ALA A 193 -18.68 19.86 -14.08
CA ALA A 193 -17.34 20.21 -13.62
C ALA A 193 -16.47 18.94 -13.50
N ASP A 194 -15.18 19.08 -13.79
CA ASP A 194 -14.17 18.02 -13.71
C ASP A 194 -13.37 18.11 -12.41
N ILE A 195 -12.90 16.97 -11.88
CA ILE A 195 -12.07 16.89 -10.67
C ILE A 195 -10.75 16.17 -10.97
N LYS A 196 -9.65 16.71 -10.46
CA LYS A 196 -8.33 16.07 -10.41
C LYS A 196 -7.76 16.08 -9.00
N GLY A 197 -6.84 15.15 -8.70
CA GLY A 197 -6.15 15.07 -7.40
C GLY A 197 -6.87 14.22 -6.35
N THR A 198 -7.74 13.32 -6.77
CA THR A 198 -8.43 12.31 -5.93
C THR A 198 -7.88 10.90 -6.19
N GLY A 199 -8.26 9.94 -5.36
CA GLY A 199 -7.84 8.54 -5.43
C GLY A 199 -6.81 8.19 -4.35
N GLU A 200 -6.07 7.09 -4.59
CA GLU A 200 -4.97 6.65 -3.74
C GLU A 200 -3.74 7.53 -3.97
N ILE A 201 -3.16 8.08 -2.91
CA ILE A 201 -2.03 9.00 -2.93
C ILE A 201 -0.99 8.53 -1.93
N SER A 202 0.25 8.35 -2.38
CA SER A 202 1.38 8.04 -1.50
C SER A 202 1.77 9.24 -0.65
N VAL A 203 2.06 8.99 0.62
CA VAL A 203 2.51 9.98 1.59
C VAL A 203 3.76 9.47 2.31
N THR A 204 4.59 10.39 2.79
CA THR A 204 5.78 10.09 3.61
C THR A 204 5.63 10.73 4.98
N GLU A 205 6.52 10.37 5.91
CA GLU A 205 6.64 11.06 7.20
C GLU A 205 6.76 12.59 7.00
N GLY A 206 6.14 13.35 7.90
CA GLY A 206 6.08 14.80 7.82
C GLY A 206 4.97 15.33 6.91
N LEU A 207 5.18 16.55 6.38
CA LEU A 207 4.16 17.29 5.64
C LEU A 207 4.08 16.86 4.17
N ASN A 208 2.89 16.46 3.76
CA ASN A 208 2.50 16.13 2.40
C ASN A 208 1.43 17.12 1.93
N VAL A 209 1.57 17.67 0.72
CA VAL A 209 0.62 18.64 0.17
C VAL A 209 -0.15 18.01 -0.99
N ILE A 210 -1.45 17.80 -0.79
CA ILE A 210 -2.38 17.28 -1.81
C ILE A 210 -3.24 18.43 -2.34
N ASN A 211 -3.37 18.54 -3.66
CA ASN A 211 -4.22 19.53 -4.31
C ASN A 211 -5.36 18.86 -5.08
N VAL A 212 -6.60 19.07 -4.63
CA VAL A 212 -7.81 18.67 -5.36
C VAL A 212 -8.28 19.86 -6.20
N VAL A 213 -8.25 19.72 -7.52
CA VAL A 213 -8.57 20.80 -8.47
C VAL A 213 -9.91 20.52 -9.13
N VAL A 214 -10.84 21.46 -9.00
CA VAL A 214 -12.14 21.46 -9.68
C VAL A 214 -12.10 22.44 -10.84
N THR A 215 -12.47 21.98 -12.04
CA THR A 215 -12.57 22.81 -13.24
C THR A 215 -14.03 22.90 -13.67
N ALA A 216 -14.63 24.10 -13.65
CA ALA A 216 -15.99 24.31 -14.12
C ALA A 216 -16.11 24.13 -15.65
N GLU A 217 -17.35 24.00 -16.15
CA GLU A 217 -17.64 23.87 -17.59
C GLU A 217 -17.04 25.03 -18.41
N ASN A 218 -16.99 26.24 -17.84
CA ASN A 218 -16.39 27.41 -18.49
C ASN A 218 -14.87 27.53 -18.32
N GLY A 219 -14.21 26.52 -17.74
CA GLY A 219 -12.76 26.48 -17.52
C GLY A 219 -12.25 27.18 -16.26
N LYS A 220 -13.11 27.87 -15.47
CA LYS A 220 -12.66 28.44 -14.19
C LYS A 220 -12.30 27.34 -13.20
N THR A 221 -11.15 27.46 -12.55
CA THR A 221 -10.66 26.47 -11.59
C THR A 221 -10.77 26.93 -10.14
N LYS A 222 -10.89 25.97 -9.23
CA LYS A 222 -10.75 26.14 -7.78
C LYS A 222 -9.95 24.97 -7.22
N THR A 223 -9.02 25.27 -6.33
CA THR A 223 -8.16 24.27 -5.70
C THR A 223 -8.45 24.18 -4.22
N TYR A 224 -8.69 22.97 -3.75
CA TYR A 224 -8.78 22.60 -2.35
C TYR A 224 -7.46 21.92 -1.96
N ARG A 225 -6.68 22.56 -1.09
CA ARG A 225 -5.38 22.11 -0.62
C ARG A 225 -5.53 21.40 0.72
N ILE A 226 -4.99 20.18 0.80
CA ILE A 226 -4.94 19.37 2.00
C ILE A 226 -3.47 19.26 2.40
N GLU A 227 -3.16 19.70 3.62
CA GLU A 227 -1.86 19.57 4.27
C GLU A 227 -1.94 18.36 5.21
N ALA A 228 -1.48 17.22 4.70
CA ALA A 228 -1.49 15.95 5.40
C ALA A 228 -0.16 15.75 6.12
N THR A 229 -0.19 15.75 7.45
CA THR A 229 1.00 15.53 8.27
C THR A 229 0.97 14.11 8.82
N VAL A 230 1.88 13.26 8.33
CA VAL A 230 2.14 11.95 8.93
C VAL A 230 3.00 12.16 10.16
N LYS A 231 2.49 11.80 11.33
CA LYS A 231 3.19 11.98 12.61
C LYS A 231 4.54 11.25 12.58
N GLU A 232 5.58 11.93 13.05
CA GLU A 232 6.89 11.32 13.25
C GLU A 232 6.87 10.47 14.52
N LEU A 233 7.43 9.26 14.44
CA LEU A 233 7.67 8.46 15.63
C LEU A 233 8.81 9.08 16.43
N LYS A 234 8.56 9.37 17.71
CA LYS A 234 9.64 9.75 18.63
C LYS A 234 10.63 8.58 18.71
N PRO A 235 11.95 8.81 18.54
CA PRO A 235 12.93 7.74 18.68
C PRO A 235 12.86 7.16 20.11
N ILE A 236 12.86 5.83 20.23
CA ILE A 236 13.15 5.18 21.52
C ILE A 236 14.67 5.03 21.58
N GLU A 237 15.28 5.75 22.51
CA GLU A 237 16.73 5.75 22.74
C GLU A 237 17.10 4.69 23.79
N ILE A 238 18.08 3.87 23.47
CA ILE A 238 18.59 2.81 24.34
C ILE A 238 20.07 3.06 24.57
N THR A 239 20.50 3.04 25.82
CA THR A 239 21.91 3.23 26.18
C THR A 239 22.54 1.90 26.62
N ILE A 240 23.57 1.45 25.89
CA ILE A 240 24.35 0.24 26.21
C ILE A 240 25.82 0.66 26.32
N ASP A 241 26.46 0.39 27.45
CA ASP A 241 27.88 0.74 27.70
C ASP A 241 28.25 2.20 27.36
N LYS A 242 27.35 3.15 27.69
CA LYS A 242 27.44 4.60 27.42
C LYS A 242 27.35 5.00 25.94
N LYS A 243 27.04 4.08 25.04
CA LYS A 243 26.69 4.38 23.64
C LYS A 243 25.18 4.44 23.50
N VAL A 244 24.69 5.42 22.74
CA VAL A 244 23.26 5.60 22.46
C VAL A 244 22.91 4.89 21.16
N TYR A 245 21.78 4.20 21.16
CA TYR A 245 21.19 3.53 20.02
C TYR A 245 19.73 3.95 19.88
N THR A 246 19.20 3.87 18.67
CA THR A 246 17.76 4.03 18.41
C THR A 246 17.14 2.69 18.01
N ILE A 247 15.99 2.35 18.58
CA ILE A 247 15.26 1.14 18.19
C ILE A 247 14.82 1.22 16.72
N VAL A 248 15.01 0.13 15.98
CA VAL A 248 14.56 0.04 14.58
C VAL A 248 13.15 -0.53 14.56
N ARG A 249 12.18 0.28 14.10
CA ARG A 249 10.75 -0.10 14.07
C ARG A 249 10.27 -0.58 12.70
N LYS A 250 10.95 -0.18 11.63
CA LYS A 250 10.57 -0.51 10.25
C LYS A 250 11.22 -1.81 9.80
N ASP A 251 10.44 -2.62 9.09
CA ASP A 251 10.90 -3.86 8.46
C ASP A 251 11.80 -3.58 7.25
N ASN A 252 12.52 -4.61 6.79
CA ASN A 252 13.40 -4.60 5.61
C ASN A 252 14.59 -3.62 5.68
N LEU A 253 14.93 -3.09 6.85
CA LEU A 253 16.16 -2.31 7.07
C LEU A 253 17.38 -3.21 7.35
N TYR A 254 17.14 -4.48 7.70
CA TYR A 254 18.15 -5.51 7.93
C TYR A 254 17.55 -6.89 7.64
N THR A 255 18.39 -7.92 7.54
CA THR A 255 17.95 -9.31 7.36
C THR A 255 17.99 -10.04 8.70
N PRO A 256 16.85 -10.54 9.22
CA PRO A 256 16.84 -11.31 10.45
C PRO A 256 17.49 -12.70 10.26
N PRO A 257 17.92 -13.37 11.33
CA PRO A 257 18.39 -14.75 11.24
C PRO A 257 17.25 -15.68 10.74
N ILE A 258 17.60 -16.64 9.89
CA ILE A 258 16.64 -17.47 9.12
C ILE A 258 15.60 -18.22 9.97
N ASP A 259 15.91 -18.49 11.22
CA ASP A 259 15.14 -19.32 12.15
C ASP A 259 14.51 -18.51 13.29
N PHE A 260 14.32 -17.22 13.06
CA PHE A 260 13.55 -16.34 13.91
C PHE A 260 12.27 -15.90 13.20
N ASP A 261 11.14 -16.02 13.89
CA ASP A 261 9.86 -15.55 13.39
C ASP A 261 9.67 -14.07 13.70
N LYS A 262 9.12 -13.33 12.74
CA LYS A 262 8.77 -11.91 12.92
C LYS A 262 7.70 -11.77 14.00
N THR A 263 7.90 -10.84 14.93
CA THR A 263 6.97 -10.54 16.03
C THR A 263 6.97 -9.06 16.37
N THR A 264 6.18 -8.68 17.36
CA THR A 264 6.09 -7.31 17.89
C THR A 264 6.17 -7.35 19.41
N ILE A 265 6.95 -6.45 20.01
CA ILE A 265 7.03 -6.26 21.46
C ILE A 265 6.62 -4.84 21.85
N LYS A 266 6.13 -4.66 23.08
CA LYS A 266 5.80 -3.34 23.61
C LYS A 266 7.00 -2.70 24.31
N MET A 267 7.37 -1.50 23.88
CA MET A 267 8.39 -0.65 24.51
C MET A 267 7.85 0.78 24.61
N GLU A 268 7.86 1.37 25.80
CA GLU A 268 7.31 2.73 26.03
C GLU A 268 5.86 2.91 25.52
N GLU A 269 5.03 1.87 25.67
CA GLU A 269 3.64 1.79 25.17
C GLU A 269 3.47 1.70 23.64
N GLU A 270 4.57 1.70 22.90
CA GLU A 270 4.60 1.55 21.44
C GLU A 270 4.94 0.12 21.02
N ASP A 271 4.37 -0.30 19.89
CA ASP A 271 4.66 -1.58 19.26
C ASP A 271 5.96 -1.47 18.45
N VAL A 272 6.93 -2.35 18.75
CA VAL A 272 8.26 -2.37 18.16
C VAL A 272 8.49 -3.68 17.41
N LEU A 273 9.04 -3.57 16.19
CA LEU A 273 9.49 -4.71 15.40
C LEU A 273 10.56 -5.52 16.14
N ALA A 274 10.29 -6.81 16.28
CA ALA A 274 11.22 -7.76 16.89
C ALA A 274 11.15 -9.10 16.13
N TYR A 275 12.06 -10.00 16.46
CA TYR A 275 12.03 -11.37 15.99
C TYR A 275 12.23 -12.34 17.15
N GLN A 276 11.54 -13.47 17.13
CA GLN A 276 11.53 -14.42 18.23
C GLN A 276 11.97 -15.81 17.78
N ASN A 277 12.75 -16.46 18.63
CA ASN A 277 13.06 -17.88 18.54
C ASN A 277 12.79 -18.51 19.92
N GLU A 278 12.10 -19.64 19.97
CA GLU A 278 11.70 -20.26 21.24
C GLU A 278 12.88 -20.70 22.13
N LYS A 279 14.04 -20.96 21.54
CA LYS A 279 15.24 -21.44 22.25
C LYS A 279 16.16 -20.31 22.69
N ILE A 280 16.20 -19.23 21.91
CA ILE A 280 17.13 -18.11 22.13
C ILE A 280 16.46 -16.92 22.80
N GLY A 281 15.20 -16.64 22.46
CA GLY A 281 14.46 -15.48 22.97
C GLY A 281 14.14 -14.47 21.87
N VAL A 282 13.97 -13.22 22.28
CA VAL A 282 13.58 -12.11 21.40
C VAL A 282 14.80 -11.27 21.05
N ILE A 283 14.92 -10.93 19.76
CA ILE A 283 15.90 -9.98 19.25
C ILE A 283 15.23 -8.74 18.66
N VAL A 284 15.92 -7.61 18.77
CA VAL A 284 15.55 -6.32 18.19
C VAL A 284 16.71 -5.74 17.39
N GLY A 285 16.40 -4.92 16.39
CA GLY A 285 17.40 -4.14 15.67
C GLY A 285 17.67 -2.82 16.38
N LEU A 286 18.94 -2.53 16.68
CA LEU A 286 19.39 -1.27 17.24
C LEU A 286 20.29 -0.54 16.24
N LYS A 287 19.99 0.73 15.98
CA LYS A 287 20.76 1.58 15.08
C LYS A 287 21.71 2.45 15.89
N SER A 288 23.01 2.44 15.57
CA SER A 288 24.02 3.28 16.21
C SER A 288 23.99 4.72 15.68
N GLU A 289 24.71 5.64 16.33
CA GLU A 289 24.94 7.02 15.85
C GLU A 289 25.60 7.06 14.46
N ASP A 290 26.39 6.04 14.12
CA ASP A 290 27.04 5.89 12.81
C ASP A 290 26.08 5.37 11.72
N ASN A 291 24.81 5.18 12.05
CA ASN A 291 23.76 4.59 11.21
C ASN A 291 23.89 3.09 10.90
N GLU A 292 24.77 2.37 11.60
CA GLU A 292 24.88 0.92 11.49
C GLU A 292 23.77 0.22 12.30
N ILE A 293 23.20 -0.86 11.76
CA ILE A 293 22.13 -1.61 12.42
C ILE A 293 22.65 -2.99 12.81
N ASP A 294 22.67 -3.24 14.12
CA ASP A 294 23.05 -4.51 14.71
C ASP A 294 21.86 -5.14 15.46
N LEU A 295 21.87 -6.47 15.57
CA LEU A 295 20.83 -7.21 16.31
C LEU A 295 21.23 -7.39 17.77
N TYR A 296 20.26 -7.27 18.67
CA TYR A 296 20.45 -7.44 20.11
C TYR A 296 19.36 -8.34 20.68
N LEU A 297 19.76 -9.32 21.50
CA LEU A 297 18.86 -10.00 22.42
C LEU A 297 18.33 -9.02 23.44
N TYR A 298 17.02 -9.08 23.67
CA TYR A 298 16.31 -8.25 24.64
C TYR A 298 15.79 -9.10 25.80
N ASP A 299 16.29 -8.83 27.02
CA ASP A 299 15.77 -9.39 28.26
C ASP A 299 14.72 -8.43 28.84
N SER A 300 13.43 -8.75 28.64
CA SER A 300 12.32 -7.90 29.08
C SER A 300 12.16 -7.79 30.59
N ILE A 301 12.73 -8.72 31.36
CA ILE A 301 12.66 -8.72 32.83
C ILE A 301 13.73 -7.78 33.39
N LYS A 302 14.94 -7.82 32.83
CA LYS A 302 16.06 -6.98 33.27
C LYS A 302 16.15 -5.65 32.55
N ASN A 303 15.40 -5.48 31.46
CA ASN A 303 15.58 -4.40 30.49
C ASN A 303 17.04 -4.30 30.04
N ASP A 304 17.61 -5.46 29.69
CA ASP A 304 19.02 -5.60 29.32
C ASP A 304 19.14 -6.02 27.85
N TYR A 305 20.23 -5.61 27.22
CA TYR A 305 20.47 -5.80 25.79
C TYR A 305 21.84 -6.41 25.57
N LYS A 306 21.87 -7.56 24.90
CA LYS A 306 23.11 -8.24 24.55
C LYS A 306 23.23 -8.38 23.04
N LYS A 307 24.35 -7.94 22.46
CA LYS A 307 24.59 -8.05 21.02
C LYS A 307 24.43 -9.50 20.57
N TYR A 308 23.56 -9.73 19.58
CA TYR A 308 23.34 -11.04 18.99
C TYR A 308 24.44 -11.29 17.95
N ILE A 309 25.30 -12.28 18.26
CA ILE A 309 26.36 -12.71 17.37
C ILE A 309 26.14 -14.20 17.11
N ALA A 310 26.10 -14.59 15.84
CA ALA A 310 25.87 -15.98 15.47
C ALA A 310 26.70 -16.38 14.25
N ILE A 311 26.92 -17.69 14.11
CA ILE A 311 27.45 -18.30 12.89
C ILE A 311 26.28 -18.96 12.17
N SER A 312 26.03 -18.53 10.93
CA SER A 312 24.95 -19.07 10.12
C SER A 312 25.36 -20.34 9.36
N PHE A 313 24.48 -21.32 9.36
CA PHE A 313 24.55 -22.54 8.56
C PHE A 313 23.39 -22.58 7.57
N LYS A 314 23.32 -23.64 6.76
CA LYS A 314 22.34 -23.74 5.67
C LYS A 314 20.89 -23.52 6.13
N ASN A 315 20.50 -24.05 7.29
CA ASN A 315 19.12 -24.00 7.79
C ASN A 315 19.00 -23.54 9.26
N SER A 316 20.08 -23.15 9.91
CA SER A 316 20.07 -22.79 11.34
C SER A 316 21.25 -21.88 11.70
N ASN A 317 21.27 -21.36 12.91
CA ASN A 317 22.35 -20.53 13.44
C ASN A 317 22.96 -21.18 14.69
N LEU A 318 24.20 -20.82 15.00
CA LEU A 318 24.79 -21.02 16.33
C LEU A 318 24.92 -19.65 16.97
N TYR A 319 24.01 -19.32 17.89
CA TYR A 319 24.13 -18.13 18.71
C TYR A 319 25.31 -18.29 19.68
N LEU A 320 26.20 -17.31 19.72
CA LEU A 320 27.42 -17.36 20.52
C LEU A 320 27.16 -16.78 21.91
N SER A 321 27.51 -17.55 22.93
CA SER A 321 27.31 -17.18 24.33
C SER A 321 28.64 -17.10 25.06
N ASP A 322 28.85 -16.02 25.81
CA ASP A 322 30.01 -15.86 26.69
C ASP A 322 29.90 -16.69 27.97
N ASN A 323 28.71 -17.21 28.28
CA ASN A 323 28.48 -17.99 29.49
C ASN A 323 28.80 -19.46 29.23
N HIS A 324 30.07 -19.83 29.37
CA HIS A 324 30.53 -21.19 29.08
C HIS A 324 30.78 -22.02 30.34
N SER A 325 30.65 -23.33 30.20
CA SER A 325 31.10 -24.32 31.18
C SER A 325 32.64 -24.38 31.26
N GLN A 326 33.20 -25.32 32.04
CA GLN A 326 34.65 -25.51 32.11
C GLN A 326 35.25 -25.74 30.72
N ILE A 327 36.33 -25.01 30.43
CA ILE A 327 37.05 -25.09 29.15
C ILE A 327 37.62 -26.51 29.01
N PRO A 328 37.44 -27.19 27.86
CA PRO A 328 38.00 -28.51 27.63
C PRO A 328 39.52 -28.54 27.78
N VAL A 329 40.03 -29.64 28.33
CA VAL A 329 41.46 -29.77 28.64
C VAL A 329 42.31 -29.66 27.36
N GLY A 330 43.41 -28.91 27.44
CA GLY A 330 44.35 -28.72 26.32
C GLY A 330 44.01 -27.56 25.39
N TYR A 331 42.81 -26.97 25.52
CA TYR A 331 42.44 -25.76 24.80
C TYR A 331 42.88 -24.51 25.56
N LYS A 332 43.34 -23.50 24.81
CA LYS A 332 43.72 -22.18 25.36
C LYS A 332 42.84 -21.10 24.76
N GLU A 333 42.43 -20.15 25.61
CA GLU A 333 41.62 -19.00 25.20
C GLU A 333 42.38 -18.18 24.15
N THR A 334 41.64 -17.72 23.16
CA THR A 334 42.08 -16.86 22.07
C THR A 334 40.91 -16.00 21.63
N GLU A 335 41.20 -14.94 20.89
CA GLU A 335 40.17 -14.16 20.21
C GLU A 335 40.00 -14.68 18.77
N LEU A 336 38.76 -14.62 18.29
CA LEU A 336 38.38 -14.98 16.93
C LEU A 336 37.62 -13.81 16.30
N GLU A 337 38.14 -13.30 15.20
CA GLU A 337 37.43 -12.33 14.35
C GLU A 337 36.36 -13.03 13.52
N LEU A 338 35.12 -12.55 13.64
CA LEU A 338 33.93 -13.05 12.97
C LEU A 338 33.13 -11.86 12.42
N GLY A 339 33.38 -11.53 11.15
CA GLY A 339 32.97 -10.25 10.57
C GLY A 339 33.66 -9.10 11.31
N ASP A 340 32.88 -8.11 11.75
CA ASP A 340 33.36 -6.96 12.53
C ASP A 340 33.39 -7.22 14.04
N ASN A 341 33.01 -8.43 14.47
CA ASN A 341 32.99 -8.78 15.89
C ASN A 341 34.24 -9.57 16.28
N LEU A 342 34.76 -9.26 17.47
CA LEU A 342 35.82 -10.02 18.12
C LEU A 342 35.22 -10.84 19.26
N ILE A 343 35.24 -12.16 19.12
CA ILE A 343 34.62 -13.08 20.09
C ILE A 343 35.66 -13.91 20.82
N LYS A 344 35.30 -14.41 22.01
CA LYS A 344 36.10 -15.40 22.71
C LYS A 344 35.97 -16.77 22.05
N ALA A 345 37.11 -17.42 21.88
CA ALA A 345 37.22 -18.77 21.35
C ALA A 345 38.37 -19.52 22.04
N TRP A 346 38.55 -20.79 21.72
CA TRP A 346 39.68 -21.57 22.22
C TRP A 346 40.35 -22.37 21.12
N THR A 347 41.67 -22.54 21.20
CA THR A 347 42.45 -23.30 20.20
C THR A 347 43.30 -24.37 20.86
N TYR A 348 43.45 -25.49 20.16
CA TYR A 348 44.37 -26.55 20.52
C TYR A 348 45.69 -26.37 19.73
N ASN A 349 46.84 -26.41 20.43
CA ASN A 349 48.19 -26.35 19.83
C ASN A 349 48.45 -25.16 18.87
N LYS A 350 47.83 -23.99 19.13
CA LYS A 350 47.96 -22.78 18.28
C LYS A 350 47.47 -22.97 16.84
N ASN A 351 46.55 -23.89 16.60
CA ASN A 351 45.90 -24.03 15.30
C ASN A 351 45.11 -22.73 14.96
N LYS A 352 45.25 -22.25 13.73
CA LYS A 352 44.61 -21.01 13.26
C LYS A 352 43.34 -21.24 12.42
N ASN A 353 43.02 -22.49 12.10
CA ASN A 353 41.88 -22.85 11.26
C ASN A 353 40.72 -23.42 12.07
N PHE A 354 41.02 -24.13 13.17
CA PHE A 354 40.01 -24.73 14.02
C PHE A 354 39.95 -24.04 15.37
N PHE A 355 38.76 -23.57 15.70
CA PHE A 355 38.44 -22.91 16.95
C PHE A 355 37.36 -23.69 17.66
N LEU A 356 37.43 -23.73 18.97
CA LEU A 356 36.32 -24.11 19.82
C LEU A 356 35.58 -22.82 20.19
N ILE A 357 34.27 -22.84 20.06
CA ILE A 357 33.36 -21.74 20.40
C ILE A 357 32.25 -22.29 21.26
N TYR A 358 31.67 -21.46 22.12
CA TYR A 358 30.55 -21.84 22.98
C TYR A 358 29.29 -21.14 22.50
N GLY A 359 28.20 -21.88 22.39
CA GLY A 359 26.97 -21.33 21.85
C GLY A 359 25.78 -22.26 21.99
N ILE A 360 24.64 -21.76 21.52
CA ILE A 360 23.35 -22.44 21.51
C ILE A 360 22.93 -22.60 20.06
N ASN A 361 22.74 -23.84 19.62
CA ASN A 361 22.15 -24.10 18.32
C ASN A 361 20.68 -23.66 18.36
N THR A 362 20.33 -22.75 17.48
CA THR A 362 19.07 -22.02 17.52
C THR A 362 17.87 -22.85 17.03
N GLU A 363 18.12 -23.97 16.34
CA GLU A 363 17.10 -24.92 15.88
C GLU A 363 16.67 -25.91 16.97
N ASN A 364 17.65 -26.52 17.67
CA ASN A 364 17.37 -27.57 18.65
C ASN A 364 17.55 -27.12 20.11
N GLY A 365 18.13 -25.94 20.35
CA GLY A 365 18.41 -25.41 21.68
C GLY A 365 19.58 -26.08 22.40
N GLU A 366 20.38 -26.90 21.70
CA GLU A 366 21.55 -27.53 22.29
C GLU A 366 22.61 -26.48 22.61
N GLU A 367 22.90 -26.33 23.90
CA GLU A 367 23.96 -25.45 24.41
C GLU A 367 25.24 -26.25 24.64
N GLY A 368 26.38 -25.71 24.22
CA GLY A 368 27.67 -26.30 24.53
C GLY A 368 28.81 -25.79 23.67
N PHE A 369 29.91 -26.53 23.69
CA PHE A 369 31.05 -26.28 22.84
C PHE A 369 30.83 -26.87 21.43
N TYR A 370 31.28 -26.10 20.44
CA TYR A 370 31.28 -26.48 19.04
C TYR A 370 32.65 -26.21 18.44
N GLN A 371 33.10 -27.10 17.56
CA GLN A 371 34.30 -26.90 16.76
C GLN A 371 33.92 -26.18 15.47
N TYR A 372 34.52 -25.01 15.27
CA TYR A 372 34.38 -24.16 14.10
C TYR A 372 35.62 -24.26 13.22
N ASP A 373 35.42 -24.64 11.97
CA ASP A 373 36.41 -24.53 10.92
C ASP A 373 36.26 -23.17 10.22
N LYS A 374 37.14 -22.23 10.56
CA LYS A 374 37.17 -20.88 9.98
C LYS A 374 37.39 -20.91 8.47
N LYS A 375 38.12 -21.89 7.95
CA LYS A 375 38.47 -21.96 6.52
C LYS A 375 37.27 -22.36 5.67
N ASN A 376 36.47 -23.31 6.14
CA ASN A 376 35.33 -23.85 5.40
C ASN A 376 33.98 -23.28 5.85
N ASN A 377 33.98 -22.44 6.90
CA ASN A 377 32.79 -21.90 7.55
C ASN A 377 31.80 -22.98 7.98
N THR A 378 32.32 -24.06 8.57
CA THR A 378 31.52 -25.19 9.05
C THR A 378 31.65 -25.33 10.55
N VAL A 379 30.54 -25.70 11.21
CA VAL A 379 30.51 -25.96 12.63
C VAL A 379 30.01 -27.37 12.89
N GLN A 380 30.62 -28.02 13.87
CA GLN A 380 30.19 -29.32 14.38
C GLN A 380 30.19 -29.33 15.90
N ARG A 381 29.33 -30.13 16.51
CA ARG A 381 29.30 -30.30 17.96
C ARG A 381 30.63 -30.85 18.47
N PHE A 382 31.13 -30.31 19.57
CA PHE A 382 32.34 -30.81 20.21
C PHE A 382 32.00 -31.92 21.22
N PHE A 383 32.67 -33.06 21.10
CA PHE A 383 32.49 -34.22 21.97
C PHE A 383 33.76 -34.44 22.80
N ASP A 384 33.68 -34.15 24.10
CA ASP A 384 34.83 -34.18 25.03
C ASP A 384 35.12 -35.58 25.61
N ASP A 385 34.20 -36.54 25.44
CA ASP A 385 34.29 -37.85 26.11
C ASP A 385 35.57 -38.63 25.73
N GLN A 386 35.99 -38.57 24.46
CA GLN A 386 37.21 -39.25 24.02
C GLN A 386 38.49 -38.60 24.58
N ILE A 387 38.47 -37.29 24.83
CA ILE A 387 39.61 -36.56 25.39
C ILE A 387 39.75 -36.88 26.88
N LYS A 388 38.63 -36.99 27.60
CA LYS A 388 38.62 -37.41 29.00
C LYS A 388 39.20 -38.82 29.18
N ASP A 389 38.85 -39.75 28.30
CA ASP A 389 39.37 -41.13 28.34
C ASP A 389 40.87 -41.18 28.04
N LEU A 390 41.36 -40.39 27.07
CA LEU A 390 42.79 -40.27 26.76
C LEU A 390 43.60 -39.69 27.94
N ILE A 391 43.08 -38.67 28.62
CA ILE A 391 43.74 -38.06 29.79
C ILE A 391 43.75 -39.02 30.98
N LYS A 392 42.69 -39.80 31.16
CA LYS A 392 42.61 -40.81 32.23
C LYS A 392 43.67 -41.89 32.04
N ASN A 393 43.92 -42.30 30.79
CA ASN A 393 44.97 -43.25 30.44
C ASN A 393 46.39 -42.65 30.61
N ASP A 394 46.63 -41.39 30.19
CA ASP A 394 47.95 -40.74 30.40
C ASP A 394 48.31 -40.60 31.89
N ASN A 395 47.33 -40.27 32.74
CA ASN A 395 47.53 -40.23 34.19
C ASN A 395 47.77 -41.62 34.79
N PHE A 396 47.13 -42.67 34.25
CA PHE A 396 47.38 -44.05 34.64
C PHE A 396 48.79 -44.50 34.25
N ASP A 397 49.26 -44.18 33.04
CA ASP A 397 50.60 -44.50 32.57
C ASP A 397 51.69 -43.79 33.39
N LYS A 398 51.48 -42.51 33.73
CA LYS A 398 52.36 -41.78 34.66
C LYS A 398 52.39 -42.41 36.04
N LEU A 399 51.24 -42.83 36.57
CA LEU A 399 51.16 -43.54 37.86
C LEU A 399 51.95 -44.86 37.81
N VAL A 400 51.81 -45.64 36.73
CA VAL A 400 52.56 -46.88 36.52
C VAL A 400 54.07 -46.62 36.45
N ILE A 401 54.50 -45.55 35.76
CA ILE A 401 55.91 -45.14 35.71
C ILE A 401 56.44 -44.76 37.11
N TYR A 402 55.67 -44.00 37.89
CA TYR A 402 56.08 -43.66 39.26
C TYR A 402 56.18 -44.89 40.17
N VAL A 403 55.23 -45.84 40.06
CA VAL A 403 55.25 -47.10 40.82
C VAL A 403 56.42 -47.98 40.39
N LEU A 404 56.68 -48.13 39.08
CA LEU A 404 57.85 -48.87 38.58
C LEU A 404 59.16 -48.23 39.04
N GLY A 405 59.26 -46.90 38.99
CA GLY A 405 60.41 -46.15 39.51
C GLY A 405 60.62 -46.39 41.01
N ALA A 406 59.56 -46.42 41.80
CA ALA A 406 59.63 -46.73 43.23
C ALA A 406 60.09 -48.18 43.49
N VAL A 407 59.59 -49.16 42.73
CA VAL A 407 59.99 -50.58 42.85
C VAL A 407 61.47 -50.77 42.50
N VAL A 408 61.95 -50.16 41.41
CA VAL A 408 63.37 -50.18 41.04
C VAL A 408 64.22 -49.53 42.13
N GLY A 409 63.77 -48.41 42.70
CA GLY A 409 64.44 -47.76 43.84
C GLY A 409 64.60 -48.68 45.05
N VAL A 410 63.55 -49.43 45.43
CA VAL A 410 63.60 -50.39 46.55
C VAL A 410 64.56 -51.55 46.27
N LEU A 411 64.59 -52.07 45.03
CA LEU A 411 65.53 -53.13 44.64
C LEU A 411 66.98 -52.66 44.71
N ILE A 412 67.28 -51.45 44.25
CA ILE A 412 68.62 -50.85 44.36
C ILE A 412 69.01 -50.69 45.84
N ILE A 413 68.10 -50.22 46.69
CA ILE A 413 68.36 -50.09 48.13
C ILE A 413 68.64 -51.47 48.76
N LYS A 414 67.88 -52.50 48.39
CA LYS A 414 68.11 -53.88 48.84
C LYS A 414 69.51 -54.37 48.43
N ASP A 415 69.91 -54.15 47.18
CA ASP A 415 71.23 -54.57 46.69
C ASP A 415 72.36 -53.82 47.38
N ILE A 416 72.18 -52.53 47.68
CA ILE A 416 73.12 -51.73 48.49
C ILE A 416 73.22 -52.31 49.91
N VAL A 417 72.10 -52.66 50.55
CA VAL A 417 72.09 -53.26 51.90
C VAL A 417 72.79 -54.63 51.90
N ILE A 418 72.60 -55.45 50.87
CA ILE A 418 73.29 -56.74 50.70
C ILE A 418 74.80 -56.52 50.50
N LEU A 419 75.19 -55.50 49.73
CA LEU A 419 76.59 -55.15 49.52
C LEU A 419 77.25 -54.68 50.83
N ILE A 420 76.57 -53.80 51.58
CA ILE A 420 77.03 -53.31 52.88
C ILE A 420 77.19 -54.48 53.86
N THR A 421 76.20 -55.37 53.97
CA THR A 421 76.29 -56.54 54.86
C THR A 421 77.40 -57.52 54.46
N LYS A 422 77.69 -57.69 53.16
CA LYS A 422 78.87 -58.45 52.69
C LYS A 422 80.19 -57.78 53.06
N ILE A 423 80.27 -56.45 53.01
CA ILE A 423 81.47 -55.68 53.41
C ILE A 423 81.71 -55.84 54.92
N PHE A 424 80.67 -55.76 55.75
CA PHE A 424 80.79 -55.94 57.19
C PHE A 424 81.17 -57.39 57.58
N LYS A 425 80.55 -58.41 56.96
CA LYS A 425 80.95 -59.82 57.19
C LYS A 425 82.40 -60.14 56.80
N LYS A 426 82.99 -59.40 55.86
CA LYS A 426 84.39 -59.58 55.46
C LYS A 426 85.37 -58.93 56.45
N LYS A 427 84.90 -58.01 57.28
CA LYS A 427 85.70 -57.30 58.29
C LYS A 427 85.85 -58.14 59.58
N ASP A 428 84.79 -58.84 59.99
CA ASP A 428 84.80 -59.67 61.20
C ASP A 428 85.71 -60.92 61.10
N VAL A 429 86.05 -61.38 59.88
CA VAL A 429 86.96 -62.54 59.68
C VAL A 429 88.44 -62.16 59.82
N VAL A 430 88.79 -60.86 59.87
CA VAL A 430 90.18 -60.40 59.92
C VAL A 430 90.62 -59.98 61.34
N GLU A 431 89.71 -59.65 62.26
CA GLU A 431 90.04 -59.15 63.60
C GLU A 431 90.22 -60.23 64.69
N ASP A 432 89.82 -61.49 64.45
CA ASP A 432 89.81 -62.54 65.49
C ASP A 432 91.15 -63.30 65.67
N VAL A 433 92.23 -62.89 64.99
CA VAL A 433 93.52 -63.61 64.99
C VAL A 433 94.62 -62.96 65.86
N ASP A 434 94.50 -61.71 66.32
CA ASP A 434 95.71 -60.93 66.72
C ASP A 434 95.78 -60.36 68.16
N LEU A 435 94.98 -60.82 69.14
CA LEU A 435 95.02 -60.27 70.51
C LEU A 435 95.47 -61.22 71.65
N THR A 436 95.98 -62.42 71.34
CA THR A 436 96.66 -63.29 72.33
C THR A 436 98.18 -63.12 72.32
N ARG A 437 98.72 -61.94 72.65
CA ARG A 437 100.12 -61.75 73.14
C ARG A 437 100.44 -60.29 73.47
N SER A 438 100.30 -59.87 74.73
CA SER A 438 101.31 -59.00 75.34
C SER A 438 101.18 -59.01 76.86
N ASN A 439 102.27 -59.46 77.47
CA ASN A 439 102.42 -59.87 78.85
C ASN A 439 103.19 -58.78 79.58
N LYS A 440 102.89 -58.59 80.87
CA LYS A 440 103.86 -58.33 81.95
C LYS A 440 104.78 -57.08 81.90
N LYS A 441 104.70 -56.35 83.03
CA LYS A 441 105.76 -55.68 83.82
C LYS A 441 106.23 -54.28 83.37
N LYS A 442 105.98 -53.26 84.20
CA LYS A 442 106.94 -52.75 85.21
C LYS A 442 106.37 -51.60 86.08
N ASN A 443 106.47 -51.83 87.39
CA ASN A 443 106.30 -51.03 88.61
C ASN A 443 106.57 -49.50 88.57
N LYS A 444 105.75 -48.73 89.30
CA LYS A 444 106.08 -48.28 90.67
C LYS A 444 104.82 -48.16 91.52
#